data_AF-A0A1Z9JUL6-F1
#
_entry.id   AF-A0A1Z9JUL6-F1
#
_cell.length_a   1.000
_cell.length_b   1.000
_cell.length_c   1.000
_cell.angle_alpha   90.00
_cell.angle_beta   90.00
_cell.angle_gamma   90.00
#
_symmetry.space_group_name_H-M   'P 1'
#
loop_
_entity.id
_entity.type
_entity.pdbx_description
1 polymer ?
#
loop_
_entity_poly.entity_id
_entity_poly.type
_entity_poly.pdbx_seq_one_letter_code
_entity_poly.pdbx_strand_id
1 'polypeptide(L)' 'MTFLEKFYPIILAFLSFLYSIYLWFTGNLMEGIYVGLWPVTILAFSIAIRQRRNDDKNSDS' A
#
# COMPACT_ATOMS: atom_id res chain seq x y z
N MET A 1 -3.01 -17.01 13.64
CA MET A 1 -3.32 -17.31 12.22
C MET A 1 -3.49 -16.01 11.43
N THR A 2 -2.46 -15.18 11.24
CA THR A 2 -2.64 -13.88 10.55
C THR A 2 -1.42 -13.46 9.74
N PHE A 3 -0.77 -14.41 9.06
CA PHE A 3 0.28 -14.08 8.08
C PHE A 3 -0.32 -13.40 6.84
N LEU A 4 -1.56 -13.74 6.49
CA LEU A 4 -2.31 -13.13 5.38
C LEU A 4 -2.62 -11.65 5.62
N GLU A 5 -2.99 -11.23 6.84
CA GLU A 5 -3.15 -9.79 7.16
C GLU A 5 -1.83 -9.01 7.05
N LYS A 6 -0.70 -9.66 7.35
CA LYS A 6 0.62 -9.02 7.27
C LYS A 6 1.05 -8.73 5.83
N PHE A 7 0.61 -9.55 4.87
CA PHE A 7 0.97 -9.43 3.44
C PHE A 7 -0.11 -8.78 2.57
N TYR A 8 -1.34 -8.67 3.07
CA TYR A 8 -2.47 -8.03 2.39
C TYR A 8 -2.14 -6.67 1.75
N PRO A 9 -1.52 -5.70 2.46
CA PRO A 9 -1.21 -4.40 1.87
C PRO A 9 -0.12 -4.44 0.80
N ILE A 10 0.84 -5.37 0.91
CA ILE A 10 1.92 -5.51 -0.08
C ILE A 10 1.36 -6.04 -1.40
N ILE A 11 0.47 -7.03 -1.34
CA ILE A 11 -0.13 -7.64 -2.53
C ILE A 11 -1.09 -6.64 -3.21
N LEU A 12 -1.86 -5.88 -2.43
CA LEU A 12 -2.72 -4.82 -2.95
C LEU A 12 -1.92 -3.71 -3.64
N ALA A 13 -0.82 -3.26 -3.02
CA ALA A 13 0.06 -2.25 -3.61
C ALA A 13 0.68 -2.75 -4.92
N PHE A 14 1.07 -4.03 -4.99
CA PHE A 14 1.62 -4.65 -6.19
C PHE A 14 0.59 -4.75 -7.33
N LEU A 15 -0.66 -5.15 -7.03
CA LEU A 15 -1.75 -5.17 -8.00
C LEU A 15 -2.08 -3.78 -8.54
N SER A 16 -2.10 -2.76 -7.67
CA SER A 16 -2.32 -1.36 -8.06
C SER A 16 -1.18 -0.85 -8.95
N PHE A 17 0.07 -1.23 -8.66
CA PHE A 17 1.22 -0.91 -9.49
C PHE A 17 1.13 -1.55 -10.88
N LEU A 18 0.75 -2.84 -10.98
CA LEU A 18 0.51 -3.50 -12.27
C LEU A 18 -0.60 -2.81 -13.08
N TYR A 19 -1.67 -2.37 -12.40
CA TYR A 19 -2.77 -1.65 -13.06
C TYR A 19 -2.29 -0.29 -13.62
N SER A 20 -1.45 0.44 -12.89
CA SER A 20 -0.82 1.69 -13.38
C SER A 20 0.01 1.45 -14.64
N ILE A 21 0.83 0.40 -14.65
CA ILE A 21 1.64 0.03 -15.82
C ILE A 21 0.74 -0.32 -17.02
N TYR A 22 -0.30 -1.14 -16.82
CA TYR A 22 -1.23 -1.55 -17.87
C TYR A 22 -1.94 -0.34 -18.50
N LEU A 23 -2.39 0.61 -17.69
CA LEU A 23 -3.05 1.83 -18.15
C LEU A 23 -2.10 2.77 -18.90
N TRP A 24 -0.84 2.85 -18.45
CA TRP A 24 0.21 3.63 -19.12
C TRP A 24 0.47 3.12 -20.55
N PHE A 25 0.49 1.80 -20.75
CA PHE A 25 0.56 1.19 -22.08
C PHE A 25 -0.71 1.36 -22.92
N THR A 26 -1.87 1.59 -22.28
CA THR A 26 -3.16 1.80 -22.95
C THR A 26 -3.35 3.26 -23.42
N GLY A 27 -2.41 4.17 -23.10
CA GLY A 27 -2.41 5.57 -23.57
C GLY A 27 -3.09 6.56 -22.63
N ASN A 28 -3.67 6.11 -21.52
CA ASN A 28 -4.29 6.96 -20.49
C ASN A 28 -3.27 7.42 -19.45
N LEU A 29 -2.37 8.32 -19.87
CA LEU A 29 -1.26 8.83 -19.07
C LEU A 29 -1.69 9.46 -17.74
N MET A 30 -2.80 10.22 -17.74
CA MET A 30 -3.30 10.86 -16.52
C MET A 30 -3.77 9.83 -15.49
N GLU A 31 -4.58 8.87 -15.90
CA GLU A 31 -5.08 7.82 -15.02
C GLU A 31 -3.93 6.93 -14.53
N GLY A 32 -2.92 6.67 -15.37
CA GLY A 32 -1.71 5.94 -14.98
C GLY A 32 -0.95 6.61 -13.82
N ILE A 33 -0.84 7.94 -13.82
CA ILE A 33 -0.23 8.70 -12.71
C ILE A 33 -1.08 8.64 -11.44
N TYR A 34 -2.41 8.81 -11.55
CA TYR A 34 -3.30 8.74 -10.39
C TYR A 34 -3.25 7.37 -9.71
N VAL A 35 -3.31 6.29 -10.49
CA VAL A 35 -3.22 4.92 -9.99
C VAL A 35 -1.80 4.61 -9.48
N GLY A 36 -0.76 5.15 -10.12
CA GLY A 36 0.64 4.93 -9.71
C GLY A 36 0.98 5.52 -8.34
N LEU A 37 0.18 6.46 -7.83
CA LEU A 37 0.35 7.09 -6.52
C LEU A 37 -0.26 6.24 -5.38
N TRP A 38 -1.23 5.36 -5.69
CA TRP A 38 -1.93 4.54 -4.70
C TRP A 38 -1.05 3.50 -3.99
N PRO A 39 -0.09 2.81 -4.63
CA PRO A 39 0.81 1.89 -3.95
C PRO A 39 1.58 2.57 -2.79
N VAL A 40 2.00 3.82 -2.98
CA VAL A 40 2.75 4.60 -1.98
C VAL A 40 1.86 4.91 -0.77
N THR A 41 0.61 5.33 -1.01
CA THR A 41 -0.33 5.64 0.09
C THR A 41 -0.78 4.40 0.83
N ILE A 42 -1.01 3.27 0.13
CA ILE A 42 -1.32 1.97 0.75
C ILE A 42 -0.18 1.53 1.68
N LEU A 43 1.08 1.60 1.23
CA LEU A 43 2.24 1.28 2.07
C LEU A 43 2.35 2.23 3.26
N ALA A 44 2.22 3.54 3.05
CA ALA A 44 2.28 4.54 4.11
C ALA A 44 1.21 4.32 5.18
N PHE A 45 -0.04 4.04 4.77
CA PHE A 45 -1.13 3.73 5.67
C PHE A 45 -0.89 2.44 6.48
N SER A 46 -0.35 1.41 5.82
CA SER A 46 0.05 0.15 6.46
C SER A 46 1.11 0.37 7.54
N ILE A 47 2.10 1.23 7.25
CA ILE A 47 3.17 1.59 8.18
C ILE A 47 2.61 2.41 9.34
N ALA A 48 1.74 3.39 9.08
CA ALA A 48 1.13 4.22 10.12
C ALA A 48 0.31 3.39 11.13
N ILE A 49 -0.49 2.43 10.65
CA ILE A 49 -1.21 1.49 11.52
C ILE A 49 -0.22 0.67 12.36
N ARG A 50 0.89 0.25 11.75
CA ARG A 50 1.88 -0.58 12.44
C ARG A 50 2.73 0.21 13.44
N GLN A 51 3.03 1.47 13.16
CA GLN A 51 3.67 2.40 14.09
C GLN A 51 2.77 2.60 15.31
N ARG A 52 1.49 2.96 15.11
CA ARG A 52 0.54 3.16 16.21
C ARG A 52 0.43 1.95 17.15
N ARG A 53 0.42 0.74 16.59
CA ARG A 53 0.32 -0.50 17.37
C ARG A 53 1.62 -0.85 18.15
N ASN A 54 2.76 -0.30 17.75
CA ASN A 54 4.03 -0.45 18.46
C ASN A 54 4.21 0.63 19.55
N ASP A 55 3.74 1.85 19.29
CA ASP A 55 3.81 2.95 20.25
C ASP A 55 3.01 2.63 21.54
N ASP A 56 1.83 2.01 21.41
CA ASP A 56 1.02 1.55 22.56
C ASP A 56 1.75 0.54 23.46
N LYS A 57 2.76 -0.19 22.95
CA LYS A 57 3.50 -1.20 23.74
C LYS A 57 4.68 -0.66 24.54
N ASN A 58 5.13 0.55 24.23
CA ASN A 58 6.32 1.14 24.85
C ASN A 58 5.99 2.15 25.97
N SER A 59 4.70 2.37 26.25
CA SER A 59 4.22 3.25 27.32
C SER A 59 3.98 2.53 28.66
N ASP A 60 4.09 1.19 28.69
CA ASP A 60 3.82 0.35 29.87
C ASP A 60 5.10 -0.23 30.52
N SER A 61 6.29 0.27 30.15
CA SER A 61 7.59 -0.15 30.71
C SER A 61 8.31 0.97 31.45
#